data_AF-K0Y595-F1
#
_entry.id   AF-K0Y595-F1
#
_cell.length_a   1.000
_cell.length_b   1.000
_cell.length_c   1.000
_cell.angle_alpha   90.00
_cell.angle_beta   90.00
_cell.angle_gamma   90.00
#
_symmetry.space_group_name_H-M   'P 1'
#
loop_
_entity.id
_entity.type
_entity.pdbx_description
1 polymer ?
#
loop_
_entity_poly.entity_id
_entity_poly.type
_entity_poly.pdbx_seq_one_letter_code
_entity_poly.pdbx_strand_id
1 'polypeptide(L)'
;MDLDNMRTGLEALYFLDNALTDPSEEYLKIIEKDENEAYLKYIVDNGSGDTLYVIFTEDIVLIKGFSHESSLSQFAKEKFDRSVIQKIYEGVDEKYISLFDDREIDETTFFIWYDGKIYQNKLSDDDGSKWMLGYICETYDDFKEFVTDYYEMDFDENLLEKLYTEGKLDENELSQLIGGES
;
A
#
# COMPACT_ATOMS: atom_id res chain seq x y z
N MET A 1 -5.25 6.28 11.43
CA MET A 1 -4.75 7.11 10.34
C MET A 1 -4.00 8.33 10.83
N ASP A 2 -2.76 8.06 11.23
CA ASP A 2 -1.70 9.04 11.39
C ASP A 2 -0.89 9.04 10.09
N LEU A 3 -0.89 10.17 9.36
CA LEU A 3 -0.26 10.23 8.03
C LEU A 3 1.25 10.01 8.08
N ASP A 4 1.90 10.46 9.15
CA ASP A 4 3.33 10.29 9.31
C ASP A 4 3.64 8.81 9.49
N ASN A 5 2.88 8.10 10.34
CA ASN A 5 3.04 6.65 10.52
C ASN A 5 2.77 5.86 9.24
N MET A 6 1.76 6.25 8.46
CA MET A 6 1.49 5.57 7.18
C MET A 6 2.67 5.69 6.23
N ARG A 7 3.24 6.89 6.13
CA ARG A 7 4.37 7.15 5.25
C ARG A 7 5.60 6.38 5.72
N THR A 8 5.88 6.38 7.02
CA THR A 8 7.04 5.67 7.56
C THR A 8 6.90 4.16 7.40
N GLY A 9 5.71 3.60 7.65
CA GLY A 9 5.44 2.16 7.44
C GLY A 9 5.64 1.73 5.98
N LEU A 10 5.10 2.49 5.02
CA LEU A 10 5.26 2.21 3.59
C LEU A 10 6.71 2.40 3.11
N GLU A 11 7.41 3.44 3.59
CA GLU A 11 8.82 3.66 3.24
C GLU A 11 9.72 2.57 3.82
N ALA A 12 9.48 2.14 5.06
CA ALA A 12 10.20 1.05 5.70
C ALA A 12 9.97 -0.28 4.97
N LEU A 13 8.71 -0.57 4.59
CA LEU A 13 8.37 -1.75 3.80
C LEU A 13 9.07 -1.71 2.43
N TYR A 14 9.01 -0.57 1.74
CA TYR A 14 9.71 -0.38 0.47
C TYR A 14 11.22 -0.59 0.59
N PHE A 15 11.84 -0.02 1.63
CA PHE A 15 13.27 -0.19 1.86
C PHE A 15 13.64 -1.66 2.12
N LEU A 16 12.87 -2.35 2.97
CA LEU A 16 13.13 -3.74 3.33
C LEU A 16 12.92 -4.68 2.14
N ASP A 17 11.83 -4.51 1.39
CA ASP A 17 11.51 -5.32 0.22
C ASP A 17 12.59 -5.21 -0.85
N ASN A 18 13.05 -3.98 -1.14
CA ASN A 18 14.18 -3.79 -2.07
C ASN A 18 15.49 -4.43 -1.60
N ALA A 19 15.69 -4.58 -0.29
CA ALA A 19 16.89 -5.21 0.24
C ALA A 19 16.81 -6.75 0.23
N LEU A 20 15.61 -7.32 0.38
CA LEU A 20 15.40 -8.76 0.45
C LEU A 20 15.12 -9.40 -0.92
N THR A 21 14.55 -8.67 -1.88
CA THR A 21 14.28 -9.20 -3.22
C THR A 21 15.53 -9.19 -4.10
N ASP A 22 15.87 -10.34 -4.68
CA ASP A 22 16.96 -10.44 -5.66
C ASP A 22 16.67 -9.54 -6.88
N PRO A 23 17.64 -8.77 -7.40
CA PRO A 23 17.44 -7.91 -8.57
C PRO A 23 16.97 -8.65 -9.84
N SER A 24 17.17 -9.96 -9.94
CA SER A 24 16.64 -10.80 -11.02
C SER A 24 15.19 -11.22 -10.82
N GLU A 25 14.65 -11.00 -9.62
CA GLU A 25 13.30 -11.34 -9.18
C GLU A 25 12.47 -10.09 -8.84
N GLU A 26 12.73 -8.96 -9.50
CA GLU A 26 11.99 -7.70 -9.26
C GLU A 26 10.46 -7.85 -9.38
N TYR A 27 9.98 -8.81 -10.17
CA TYR A 27 8.55 -9.13 -10.29
C TYR A 27 7.93 -9.76 -9.03
N LEU A 28 8.74 -10.12 -8.03
CA LEU A 28 8.31 -10.61 -6.72
C LEU A 28 8.24 -9.52 -5.65
N LYS A 29 8.67 -8.28 -5.95
CA LYS A 29 8.54 -7.17 -5.01
C LYS A 29 7.07 -6.98 -4.66
N ILE A 30 6.79 -6.86 -3.37
CA ILE A 30 5.44 -6.58 -2.89
C ILE A 30 5.12 -5.09 -2.99
N ILE A 31 6.13 -4.21 -3.01
CA ILE A 31 5.91 -2.77 -2.99
C ILE A 31 6.80 -2.01 -3.98
N GLU A 32 6.17 -1.13 -4.73
CA GLU A 32 6.82 -0.18 -5.63
C GLU A 32 6.62 1.26 -5.13
N LYS A 33 7.56 2.13 -5.50
CA LYS A 33 7.54 3.56 -5.19
C LYS A 33 7.75 4.37 -6.47
N ASP A 34 6.92 5.39 -6.65
CA ASP A 34 7.00 6.36 -7.74
C ASP A 34 6.81 7.77 -7.16
N GLU A 35 7.70 8.69 -7.50
CA GLU A 35 7.73 10.05 -6.95
C GLU A 35 8.02 11.07 -8.04
N ASN A 36 7.30 12.18 -8.01
CA ASN A 36 7.58 13.35 -8.82
C ASN A 36 7.24 14.64 -8.03
N GLU A 37 7.31 15.80 -8.69
CA GLU A 37 7.05 17.09 -8.04
C GLU A 37 5.61 17.23 -7.49
N ALA A 38 4.65 16.45 -7.98
CA ALA A 38 3.24 16.53 -7.60
C ALA A 38 2.82 15.48 -6.56
N TYR A 39 3.47 14.32 -6.52
CA TYR A 39 3.09 13.25 -5.62
C TYR A 39 4.23 12.32 -5.22
N LEU A 40 4.01 11.61 -4.11
CA LEU A 40 4.71 10.40 -3.71
C LEU A 40 3.70 9.25 -3.66
N LYS A 41 3.93 8.20 -4.45
CA LYS A 41 3.03 7.06 -4.61
C LYS A 41 3.74 5.78 -4.19
N TYR A 42 3.05 4.98 -3.38
CA TYR A 42 3.38 3.59 -3.11
C TYR A 42 2.31 2.69 -3.71
N ILE A 43 2.74 1.57 -4.30
CA ILE A 43 1.85 0.55 -4.86
C ILE A 43 2.24 -0.76 -4.19
N VAL A 44 1.32 -1.37 -3.44
CA VAL A 44 1.48 -2.70 -2.88
C VAL A 44 0.72 -3.69 -3.76
N ASP A 45 1.39 -4.70 -4.28
CA ASP A 45 0.82 -5.83 -5.02
C ASP A 45 1.17 -7.12 -4.29
N ASN A 46 0.16 -7.83 -3.80
CA ASN A 46 0.39 -9.05 -3.03
C ASN A 46 0.69 -10.30 -3.89
N GLY A 47 0.78 -10.15 -5.21
CA GLY A 47 1.00 -11.23 -6.17
C GLY A 47 -0.18 -12.22 -6.28
N SER A 48 -1.28 -11.97 -5.55
CA SER A 48 -2.48 -12.81 -5.49
C SER A 48 -3.70 -12.12 -6.12
N GLY A 49 -3.49 -10.98 -6.77
CA GLY A 49 -4.53 -10.23 -7.48
C GLY A 49 -5.10 -9.04 -6.70
N ASP A 50 -4.53 -8.71 -5.53
CA ASP A 50 -4.93 -7.53 -4.75
C ASP A 50 -3.89 -6.42 -4.87
N THR A 51 -4.34 -5.19 -5.10
CA THR A 51 -3.45 -4.02 -5.22
C THR A 51 -3.91 -2.85 -4.36
N LEU A 52 -2.98 -2.21 -3.65
CA LEU A 52 -3.21 -1.02 -2.83
C LEU A 52 -2.30 0.12 -3.30
N TYR A 53 -2.90 1.25 -3.64
CA TYR A 53 -2.21 2.47 -3.98
C TYR A 53 -2.36 3.45 -2.82
N VAL A 54 -1.26 4.05 -2.38
CA VAL A 54 -1.24 5.15 -1.42
C VAL A 54 -0.49 6.31 -2.03
N ILE A 55 -1.20 7.40 -2.31
CA ILE A 55 -0.66 8.59 -2.99
C ILE A 55 -0.74 9.77 -2.03
N PHE A 56 0.42 10.29 -1.66
CA PHE A 56 0.59 11.54 -0.94
C PHE A 56 0.75 12.68 -1.94
N THR A 57 -0.07 13.72 -1.79
CA THR A 57 0.07 14.99 -2.52
C THR A 57 0.25 16.13 -1.51
N GLU A 58 0.43 17.36 -1.98
CA GLU A 58 0.50 18.55 -1.10
C GLU A 58 -0.79 18.74 -0.27
N ASP A 59 -1.96 18.48 -0.87
CA ASP A 59 -3.27 18.83 -0.29
C ASP A 59 -4.02 17.64 0.33
N ILE A 60 -3.79 16.43 -0.19
CA ILE A 60 -4.62 15.25 0.08
C ILE A 60 -3.80 13.96 0.07
N VAL A 61 -4.27 12.96 0.83
CA VAL A 61 -3.81 11.58 0.70
C VAL A 61 -4.92 10.74 0.08
N LEU A 62 -4.58 9.97 -0.95
CA LEU A 62 -5.48 9.09 -1.67
C LEU A 62 -5.09 7.64 -1.40
N ILE A 63 -6.07 6.80 -1.07
CA ILE A 63 -5.89 5.37 -0.89
C ILE A 63 -6.89 4.65 -1.78
N LYS A 64 -6.40 3.95 -2.79
CA LYS A 64 -7.21 3.15 -3.71
C LYS A 64 -6.85 1.69 -3.48
N GLY A 65 -7.83 0.83 -3.32
CA GLY A 65 -7.58 -0.61 -3.29
C GLY A 65 -8.46 -1.40 -4.23
N PHE A 66 -7.92 -2.51 -4.69
CA PHE A 66 -8.60 -3.55 -5.43
C PHE A 66 -8.43 -4.88 -4.70
N SER A 67 -9.52 -5.43 -4.21
CA SER A 67 -9.56 -6.80 -3.69
C SER A 67 -10.24 -7.71 -4.70
N HIS A 68 -9.53 -8.72 -5.19
CA HIS A 68 -10.05 -9.62 -6.23
C HIS A 68 -11.26 -10.44 -5.74
N GLU A 69 -11.28 -10.80 -4.46
CA GLU A 69 -12.38 -11.57 -3.82
C GLU A 69 -13.55 -10.68 -3.37
N SER A 70 -13.40 -9.36 -3.37
CA SER A 70 -14.45 -8.46 -2.92
C SER A 70 -15.73 -8.63 -3.73
N SER A 71 -16.87 -8.56 -3.04
CA SER A 71 -18.20 -8.44 -3.64
C SER A 71 -18.34 -7.32 -4.68
N LEU A 72 -17.51 -6.28 -4.61
CA LEU A 72 -17.47 -5.13 -5.51
C LEU A 72 -16.54 -5.31 -6.72
N SER A 73 -15.74 -6.37 -6.75
CA SER A 73 -14.92 -6.69 -7.93
C SER A 73 -15.80 -6.93 -9.16
N GLN A 74 -15.60 -6.13 -10.20
CA GLN A 74 -16.37 -6.23 -11.45
C GLN A 74 -15.86 -7.33 -12.37
N PHE A 75 -14.61 -7.77 -12.20
CA PHE A 75 -13.99 -8.81 -13.02
C PHE A 75 -14.56 -10.21 -12.75
N ALA A 76 -15.14 -10.44 -11.57
CA ALA A 76 -15.85 -11.67 -11.23
C ALA A 76 -17.33 -11.69 -11.68
N LYS A 77 -17.85 -10.59 -12.23
CA LYS A 77 -19.26 -10.49 -12.65
C LYS A 77 -19.47 -11.00 -14.08
N GLU A 78 -20.66 -11.55 -14.36
CA GLU A 78 -21.05 -11.98 -15.71
C GLU A 78 -20.98 -10.83 -16.73
N LYS A 79 -21.28 -9.60 -16.28
CA LYS A 79 -21.17 -8.39 -17.06
C LYS A 79 -20.48 -7.31 -16.24
N PHE A 80 -19.42 -6.76 -16.80
CA PHE A 80 -18.71 -5.62 -16.22
C PHE A 80 -19.61 -4.39 -16.13
N ASP A 81 -19.72 -3.78 -14.94
CA ASP A 81 -20.52 -2.59 -14.69
C ASP A 81 -19.67 -1.45 -14.11
N ARG A 82 -19.19 -0.58 -15.00
CA ARG A 82 -18.38 0.60 -14.64
C ARG A 82 -19.15 1.61 -13.77
N SER A 83 -20.49 1.54 -13.71
CA SER A 83 -21.28 2.46 -12.88
C SER A 83 -21.12 2.21 -11.38
N VAL A 84 -20.73 0.99 -10.98
CA VAL A 84 -20.39 0.68 -9.58
C VAL A 84 -19.10 1.41 -9.19
N ILE A 85 -18.07 1.35 -10.05
CA ILE A 85 -16.79 2.04 -9.85
C ILE A 85 -16.99 3.56 -9.81
N GLN A 86 -17.82 4.11 -10.71
CA GLN A 86 -18.13 5.55 -10.72
C GLN A 86 -18.71 6.04 -9.38
N LYS A 87 -19.55 5.23 -8.73
CA LYS A 87 -20.10 5.55 -7.39
C LYS A 87 -19.05 5.58 -6.29
N ILE A 88 -17.98 4.80 -6.42
CA ILE A 88 -16.86 4.80 -5.46
C ILE A 88 -16.14 6.16 -5.50
N TYR A 89 -16.00 6.76 -6.69
CA TYR A 89 -15.36 8.06 -6.90
C TYR A 89 -16.29 9.27 -6.79
N GLU A 90 -17.57 9.10 -6.45
CA GLU A 90 -18.53 10.21 -6.36
C GLU A 90 -18.03 11.30 -5.38
N GLY A 91 -17.89 12.54 -5.86
CA GLY A 91 -17.44 13.68 -5.06
C GLY A 91 -15.91 13.83 -4.95
N VAL A 92 -15.13 12.93 -5.54
CA VAL A 92 -13.68 13.11 -5.69
C VAL A 92 -13.42 14.07 -6.85
N ASP A 93 -12.49 15.02 -6.65
CA ASP A 93 -12.09 15.95 -7.71
C ASP A 93 -11.42 15.19 -8.88
N GLU A 94 -11.80 15.51 -10.11
CA GLU A 94 -11.31 14.87 -11.33
C GLU A 94 -9.78 14.91 -11.43
N LYS A 95 -9.13 15.96 -10.90
CA LYS A 95 -7.67 16.04 -10.90
C LYS A 95 -7.00 14.88 -10.14
N TYR A 96 -7.64 14.38 -9.08
CA TYR A 96 -7.14 13.25 -8.30
C TYR A 96 -7.46 11.91 -8.96
N ILE A 97 -8.61 11.80 -9.61
CA ILE A 97 -8.97 10.61 -10.41
C ILE A 97 -8.00 10.46 -11.59
N SER A 98 -7.57 11.57 -12.19
CA SER A 98 -6.64 11.59 -13.32
C SER A 98 -5.22 11.09 -13.02
N LEU A 99 -4.92 10.81 -11.74
CA LEU A 99 -3.67 10.16 -11.33
C LEU A 99 -3.66 8.66 -11.65
N PHE A 100 -4.82 8.08 -11.99
CA PHE A 100 -4.98 6.69 -12.33
C PHE A 100 -5.35 6.54 -13.81
N ASP A 101 -4.83 5.50 -14.47
CA ASP A 101 -5.26 5.14 -15.81
C ASP A 101 -6.63 4.43 -15.82
N ASP A 102 -7.20 4.24 -17.01
CA ASP A 102 -8.53 3.62 -17.15
C ASP A 102 -8.61 2.21 -16.53
N ARG A 103 -7.51 1.45 -16.61
CA ARG A 103 -7.45 0.08 -16.08
C ARG A 103 -7.31 0.10 -14.57
N GLU A 104 -6.46 0.96 -14.03
CA GLU A 104 -6.34 1.16 -12.59
C GLU A 104 -7.69 1.57 -12.01
N ILE A 105 -8.41 2.50 -12.65
CA ILE A 105 -9.78 2.87 -12.25
C ILE A 105 -10.71 1.66 -12.25
N ASP A 106 -10.68 0.84 -13.30
CA ASP A 106 -11.49 -0.38 -13.40
C ASP A 106 -11.17 -1.40 -12.29
N GLU A 107 -9.92 -1.43 -11.84
CA GLU A 107 -9.41 -2.17 -10.68
C GLU A 107 -9.61 -1.34 -9.40
N THR A 108 -10.87 -1.01 -9.04
CA THR A 108 -11.20 -0.35 -7.77
C THR A 108 -12.34 -1.06 -7.07
N THR A 109 -12.12 -1.46 -5.82
CA THR A 109 -13.18 -1.95 -4.92
C THR A 109 -13.43 -0.98 -3.77
N PHE A 110 -12.45 -0.16 -3.40
CA PHE A 110 -12.65 0.98 -2.51
C PHE A 110 -11.71 2.16 -2.85
N PHE A 111 -12.15 3.36 -2.47
CA PHE A 111 -11.35 4.57 -2.57
C PHE A 111 -11.59 5.43 -1.33
N ILE A 112 -10.52 5.80 -0.65
CA ILE A 112 -10.50 6.65 0.53
C ILE A 112 -9.67 7.89 0.19
N TRP A 113 -10.11 9.05 0.66
CA TRP A 113 -9.28 10.25 0.58
C TRP A 113 -9.30 11.02 1.90
N TYR A 114 -8.19 11.71 2.17
CA TYR A 114 -7.96 12.45 3.41
C TYR A 114 -7.41 13.85 3.15
N ASP A 115 -8.18 14.87 3.51
CA ASP A 115 -7.82 16.30 3.42
C ASP A 115 -7.75 16.99 4.80
N GLY A 116 -7.58 16.18 5.86
CA GLY A 116 -7.87 16.56 7.25
C GLY A 116 -9.09 15.85 7.82
N LYS A 117 -9.94 15.25 6.95
CA LYS A 117 -10.99 14.31 7.31
C LYS A 117 -10.95 13.11 6.39
N ILE A 118 -11.31 11.94 6.91
CA ILE A 118 -11.42 10.71 6.12
C ILE A 118 -12.77 10.68 5.42
N TYR A 119 -12.76 10.40 4.13
CA TYR A 119 -13.96 10.15 3.33
C TYR A 119 -13.85 8.82 2.58
N GLN A 120 -14.98 8.17 2.40
CA GLN A 120 -15.11 6.95 1.62
C GLN A 120 -16.57 6.79 1.19
N ASN A 121 -16.81 6.53 -0.10
CA ASN A 121 -18.12 6.11 -0.57
C ASN A 121 -18.27 4.60 -0.37
N LYS A 122 -18.72 4.20 0.83
CA LYS A 122 -18.85 2.80 1.18
C LYS A 122 -20.10 2.17 0.56
N LEU A 123 -19.91 1.31 -0.44
CA LEU A 123 -21.01 0.62 -1.16
C LEU A 123 -21.26 -0.81 -0.64
N SER A 124 -20.28 -1.40 0.03
CA SER A 124 -20.33 -2.74 0.64
C SER A 124 -19.44 -2.78 1.88
N ASP A 125 -19.74 -3.66 2.83
CA ASP A 125 -18.82 -3.99 3.93
C ASP A 125 -17.70 -4.94 3.49
N ASP A 126 -17.90 -5.60 2.35
CA ASP A 126 -16.95 -6.52 1.71
C ASP A 126 -16.33 -5.84 0.47
N ASP A 127 -15.63 -4.72 0.71
CA ASP A 127 -14.90 -3.94 -0.31
C ASP A 127 -13.38 -4.22 -0.31
N GLY A 128 -12.90 -5.03 0.64
CA GLY A 128 -11.49 -5.37 0.85
C GLY A 128 -10.72 -4.42 1.76
N SER A 129 -11.24 -3.22 2.03
CA SER A 129 -10.52 -2.16 2.76
C SER A 129 -10.04 -2.59 4.15
N LYS A 130 -10.84 -3.38 4.86
CA LYS A 130 -10.53 -3.83 6.23
C LYS A 130 -9.20 -4.57 6.34
N TRP A 131 -8.88 -5.40 5.35
CA TRP A 131 -7.64 -6.20 5.36
C TRP A 131 -6.52 -5.46 4.63
N MET A 132 -6.80 -4.86 3.47
CA MET A 132 -5.77 -4.22 2.64
C MET A 132 -5.10 -3.04 3.33
N LEU A 133 -5.81 -2.29 4.17
CA LEU A 133 -5.19 -1.19 4.93
C LEU A 133 -4.11 -1.69 5.92
N GLY A 134 -4.06 -2.99 6.23
CA GLY A 134 -3.02 -3.60 7.05
C GLY A 134 -1.62 -3.45 6.46
N TYR A 135 -1.48 -3.44 5.12
CA TYR A 135 -0.18 -3.24 4.45
C TYR A 135 0.48 -1.90 4.75
N ILE A 136 -0.30 -0.91 5.20
CA ILE A 136 0.21 0.43 5.51
C ILE A 136 1.01 0.43 6.82
N CYS A 137 0.79 -0.57 7.69
CA CYS A 137 1.49 -0.74 8.96
C CYS A 137 1.49 0.54 9.83
N GLU A 138 0.30 0.95 10.30
CA GLU A 138 0.13 2.20 11.08
C GLU A 138 0.91 2.22 12.41
N THR A 139 1.37 1.05 12.88
CA THR A 139 2.21 0.92 14.07
C THR A 139 3.43 0.04 13.81
N TYR A 140 4.45 0.17 14.66
CA TYR A 140 5.62 -0.72 14.62
C TYR A 140 5.23 -2.19 14.86
N ASP A 141 4.29 -2.46 15.75
CA ASP A 141 3.82 -3.83 16.01
C ASP A 141 3.19 -4.45 14.75
N ASP A 142 2.35 -3.68 14.04
CA ASP A 142 1.76 -4.11 12.76
C ASP A 142 2.86 -4.38 11.72
N PHE A 143 3.86 -3.48 11.63
CA PHE A 143 4.98 -3.63 10.70
C PHE A 143 5.79 -4.89 11.00
N LYS A 144 6.16 -5.09 12.27
CA LYS A 144 6.94 -6.24 12.75
C LYS A 144 6.21 -7.54 12.49
N GLU A 145 4.93 -7.63 12.85
CA GLU A 145 4.10 -8.81 12.59
C GLU A 145 4.07 -9.11 11.08
N PHE A 146 3.77 -8.09 10.26
CA PHE A 146 3.66 -8.24 8.82
C PHE A 146 4.96 -8.74 8.18
N VAL A 147 6.10 -8.09 8.42
CA VAL A 147 7.36 -8.43 7.73
C VAL A 147 7.95 -9.75 8.23
N THR A 148 7.75 -10.09 9.50
CA THR A 148 8.19 -11.39 10.05
C THR A 148 7.42 -12.53 9.39
N ASP A 149 6.10 -12.39 9.27
CA ASP A 149 5.24 -13.40 8.65
C ASP A 149 5.45 -13.47 7.13
N TYR A 150 5.59 -12.32 6.45
CA TYR A 150 5.70 -12.27 5.00
C TYR A 150 7.04 -12.81 4.49
N TYR A 151 8.16 -12.43 5.12
CA TYR A 151 9.49 -12.90 4.72
C TYR A 151 9.91 -14.21 5.42
N GLU A 152 9.08 -14.73 6.33
CA GLU A 152 9.37 -15.91 7.16
C GLU A 152 10.73 -15.80 7.89
N MET A 153 11.04 -14.61 8.41
CA MET A 153 12.34 -14.25 9.00
C MET A 153 12.17 -13.53 10.34
N ASP A 154 12.99 -13.89 11.33
CA ASP A 154 13.14 -13.11 12.56
C ASP A 154 14.13 -11.95 12.36
N PHE A 155 13.77 -10.76 12.83
CA PHE A 155 14.58 -9.56 12.71
C PHE A 155 15.11 -9.07 14.07
N ASP A 156 16.29 -8.43 14.08
CA ASP A 156 16.74 -7.69 15.28
C ASP A 156 15.77 -6.55 15.59
N GLU A 157 15.23 -6.56 16.81
CA GLU A 157 14.16 -5.64 17.22
C GLU A 157 14.59 -4.17 17.19
N ASN A 158 15.84 -3.86 17.54
CA ASN A 158 16.30 -2.47 17.56
C ASN A 158 16.51 -1.93 16.14
N LEU A 159 17.08 -2.76 15.25
CA LEU A 159 17.30 -2.39 13.86
C LEU A 159 15.97 -2.29 13.09
N LEU A 160 15.02 -3.19 13.36
CA LEU A 160 13.71 -3.15 12.72
C LEU A 160 12.89 -1.94 13.19
N GLU A 161 12.88 -1.62 14.49
CA GLU A 161 12.22 -0.41 15.02
C GLU A 161 12.86 0.87 14.47
N LYS A 162 14.19 0.89 14.35
CA LYS A 162 14.90 2.00 13.71
C LYS A 162 14.50 2.15 12.25
N LEU A 163 14.46 1.05 11.49
CA LEU A 163 14.01 1.08 10.10
C LEU A 163 12.58 1.62 9.99
N TYR A 164 11.65 1.15 10.82
CA TYR A 164 10.28 1.63 10.84
C TYR A 164 10.20 3.14 11.14
N THR A 165 11.00 3.63 12.09
CA THR A 165 10.95 5.02 12.53
C THR A 165 11.64 5.98 11.57
N GLU A 166 12.78 5.58 10.99
CA GLU A 166 13.63 6.43 10.15
C GLU A 166 13.41 6.22 8.64
N GLY A 167 12.72 5.14 8.25
CA GLY A 167 12.47 4.74 6.87
C GLY A 167 13.72 4.22 6.13
N LYS A 168 14.85 4.04 6.83
CA LYS A 168 16.12 3.57 6.24
C LYS A 168 17.08 3.05 7.30
N LEU A 169 18.06 2.28 6.84
CA LEU A 169 19.24 1.88 7.59
C LEU A 169 20.51 2.19 6.76
N ASP A 170 21.65 2.32 7.42
CA ASP A 170 22.93 2.32 6.69
C ASP A 170 23.34 0.91 6.23
N GLU A 171 24.37 0.80 5.40
CA GLU A 171 24.79 -0.48 4.81
C GLU A 171 25.17 -1.54 5.87
N ASN A 172 25.76 -1.14 6.99
CA ASN A 172 26.17 -2.06 8.04
C ASN A 172 24.97 -2.52 8.87
N GLU A 173 24.09 -1.59 9.23
CA GLU A 173 22.84 -1.87 9.92
C GLU A 173 21.92 -2.78 9.08
N LEU A 174 21.78 -2.49 7.79
CA LEU A 174 21.00 -3.33 6.88
C LEU A 174 21.59 -4.73 6.78
N SER A 175 22.91 -4.85 6.60
CA SER A 175 23.58 -6.15 6.54
C SER A 175 23.41 -6.97 7.82
N GLN A 176 23.32 -6.33 8.99
CA GLN A 176 23.03 -6.99 10.26
C GLN A 176 21.56 -7.42 10.36
N LEU A 177 20.64 -6.57 9.90
CA LEU A 177 19.21 -6.83 9.92
C LEU A 177 18.84 -8.04 9.05
N ILE A 178 19.30 -8.09 7.80
CA ILE A 178 18.93 -9.14 6.84
C ILE A 178 19.87 -10.36 6.90
N GLY A 179 21.04 -10.21 7.52
CA GLY A 179 22.09 -11.23 7.60
C GLY A 179 22.20 -11.93 8.95
N GLY A 180 21.17 -11.83 9.81
CA GLY A 180 21.18 -12.30 11.21
C GLY A 180 21.96 -13.60 11.44
N GLU A 181 22.83 -13.57 12.47
CA GLU A 181 23.91 -14.52 12.81
C GLU A 181 23.91 -15.89 12.09
N SER A 182 24.97 -16.12 11.31
CA SER A 182 25.41 -17.45 10.86
C SER A 182 25.59 -18.45 12.01
#